data_AF-A0A958NYJ2-F1
#
_entry.id   AF-A0A958NYJ2-F1
#
_cell.length_a   1.000
_cell.length_b   1.000
_cell.length_c   1.000
_cell.angle_alpha   90.00
_cell.angle_beta   90.00
_cell.angle_gamma   90.00
#
_symmetry.space_group_name_H-M   'P 1'
#
loop_
_entity.id
_entity.type
_entity.pdbx_description
1 polymer ?
#
loop_
_entity_poly.entity_id
_entity_poly.type
_entity_poly.pdbx_seq_one_letter_code
_entity_poly.pdbx_strand_id
1 'polypeptide(L)'
;GAKKKQNSLQAHFFSTLISPLVSLFLRLEIGGSSYFKSDQLAAELNSNPHALAKALWKLHSYSLTTPLEAPIATSHLWMVSPLARKDWTSKFRIQPSIDRRIKNLVGYYPI
;
A
#
# COMPACT_ATOMS: atom_id res chain seq x y z
N GLY A 1 22.62 26.06 -4.17
CA GLY A 1 22.11 27.26 -4.89
C GLY A 1 20.73 27.63 -4.38
N ALA A 2 20.53 28.89 -3.97
CA ALA A 2 19.29 29.41 -3.37
C ALA A 2 18.01 29.08 -4.17
N LYS A 3 18.12 29.04 -5.50
CA LYS A 3 17.07 28.62 -6.44
C LYS A 3 16.51 27.21 -6.16
N LYS A 4 17.38 26.25 -5.77
CA LYS A 4 16.98 24.87 -5.44
C LYS A 4 16.17 24.80 -4.15
N LYS A 5 16.47 25.67 -3.18
CA LYS A 5 15.78 25.79 -1.89
C LYS A 5 14.40 26.47 -2.03
N GLN A 6 14.30 27.44 -2.94
CA GLN A 6 13.04 28.11 -3.27
C GLN A 6 12.09 27.19 -4.04
N ASN A 7 12.60 26.41 -5.00
CA ASN A 7 11.82 25.39 -5.71
C ASN A 7 11.33 24.30 -4.76
N SER A 8 12.14 23.88 -3.77
CA SER A 8 11.69 22.91 -2.76
C SER A 8 10.59 23.50 -1.86
N LEU A 9 10.68 24.77 -1.46
CA LEU A 9 9.63 25.43 -0.66
C LEU A 9 8.30 25.51 -1.40
N GLN A 10 8.32 25.91 -2.67
CA GLN A 10 7.12 25.93 -3.52
C GLN A 10 6.52 24.53 -3.66
N ALA A 11 7.34 23.50 -3.93
CA ALA A 11 6.88 22.12 -4.03
C ALA A 11 6.22 21.61 -2.74
N HIS A 12 6.75 21.97 -1.56
CA HIS A 12 6.14 21.60 -0.27
C HIS A 12 4.80 22.31 -0.03
N PHE A 13 4.67 23.58 -0.43
CA PHE A 13 3.42 24.32 -0.30
C PHE A 13 2.31 23.75 -1.18
N PHE A 14 2.63 23.41 -2.43
CA PHE A 14 1.66 22.78 -3.34
C PHE A 14 1.29 21.36 -2.88
N SER A 15 2.25 20.57 -2.38
CA SER A 15 1.96 19.21 -1.92
C SER A 15 1.05 19.18 -0.69
N THR A 16 1.19 20.12 0.25
CA THR A 16 0.30 20.20 1.42
C THR A 16 -1.12 20.64 1.05
N LEU A 17 -1.28 21.48 0.03
CA LEU A 17 -2.58 21.92 -0.47
C LEU A 17 -3.30 20.84 -1.29
N ILE A 18 -2.57 20.11 -2.13
CA ILE A 18 -3.13 19.11 -3.06
C ILE A 18 -3.32 17.73 -2.38
N SER A 19 -2.50 17.41 -1.38
CA SER A 19 -2.52 16.13 -0.64
C SER A 19 -3.91 15.72 -0.12
N PRO A 20 -4.69 16.59 0.54
CA PRO A 20 -6.03 16.26 1.02
C PRO A 20 -7.00 15.86 -0.11
N LEU A 21 -6.99 16.59 -1.23
CA LEU A 21 -7.84 16.31 -2.38
C LEU A 21 -7.51 14.97 -3.01
N VAL A 22 -6.22 14.70 -3.24
CA VAL A 22 -5.75 13.40 -3.74
C VAL A 22 -6.16 12.29 -2.79
N SER A 23 -6.00 12.47 -1.48
CA SER A 23 -6.41 11.46 -0.48
C SER A 23 -7.91 11.17 -0.50
N LEU A 24 -8.75 12.17 -0.82
CA LEU A 24 -10.19 12.01 -0.93
C LEU A 24 -10.54 11.16 -2.15
N PHE A 25 -10.00 11.49 -3.33
CA PHE A 25 -10.22 10.71 -4.54
C PHE A 25 -9.72 9.27 -4.40
N LEU A 26 -8.54 9.07 -3.81
CA LEU A 26 -8.00 7.73 -3.56
C LEU A 26 -8.87 6.88 -2.62
N ARG A 27 -9.54 7.50 -1.63
CA ARG A 27 -10.48 6.78 -0.76
C ARG A 27 -11.77 6.39 -1.48
N LEU A 28 -12.20 7.20 -2.46
CA LEU A 28 -13.38 6.94 -3.27
C LEU A 28 -13.11 5.87 -4.35
N GLU A 29 -11.91 5.86 -4.91
CA GLU A 29 -11.50 4.98 -6.02
C GLU A 29 -11.28 3.52 -5.57
N ILE A 30 -10.85 3.29 -4.33
CA ILE A 30 -10.57 1.94 -3.85
C ILE A 30 -11.62 1.51 -2.85
N GLY A 31 -12.66 0.86 -3.39
CA GLY A 31 -13.41 -0.12 -2.61
C GLY A 31 -12.45 -1.17 -2.10
N GLY A 32 -11.98 -1.03 -0.84
CA GLY A 32 -11.09 -1.99 -0.17
C GLY A 32 -11.60 -3.44 -0.21
N SER A 33 -12.89 -3.62 -0.55
CA SER A 33 -13.50 -4.88 -0.93
C SER A 33 -12.83 -5.61 -2.09
N SER A 34 -12.17 -4.93 -3.04
CA SER A 34 -11.58 -5.61 -4.21
C SER A 34 -10.41 -6.52 -3.81
N TYR A 35 -9.44 -6.01 -3.04
CA TYR A 35 -8.30 -6.81 -2.59
C TYR A 35 -8.72 -7.97 -1.69
N PHE A 36 -9.68 -7.78 -0.78
CA PHE A 36 -10.19 -8.88 0.04
C PHE A 36 -10.95 -9.93 -0.79
N LYS A 37 -11.75 -9.51 -1.78
CA LYS A 37 -12.42 -10.43 -2.71
C LYS A 37 -11.41 -11.19 -3.57
N SER A 38 -10.36 -10.54 -4.06
CA SER A 38 -9.28 -11.20 -4.80
C SER A 38 -8.53 -12.21 -3.93
N ASP A 39 -8.22 -11.86 -2.68
CA ASP A 39 -7.58 -12.76 -1.72
C ASP A 39 -8.47 -13.96 -1.40
N GLN A 40 -9.77 -13.72 -1.19
CA GLN A 40 -10.76 -14.78 -0.95
C GLN A 40 -10.87 -15.70 -2.15
N LEU A 41 -11.04 -15.17 -3.36
CA LEU A 41 -11.10 -15.96 -4.59
C LEU A 41 -9.84 -16.80 -4.78
N ALA A 42 -8.65 -16.21 -4.55
CA ALA A 42 -7.39 -16.92 -4.64
C ALA A 42 -7.26 -18.02 -3.57
N ALA A 43 -7.79 -17.81 -2.36
CA ALA A 43 -7.83 -18.82 -1.32
C ALA A 43 -8.80 -19.97 -1.65
N GLU A 44 -9.95 -19.65 -2.25
CA GLU A 44 -10.95 -20.63 -2.73
C GLU A 44 -10.37 -21.49 -3.86
N LEU A 45 -9.78 -20.86 -4.88
CA LEU A 45 -9.16 -21.55 -6.02
C LEU A 45 -8.04 -22.51 -5.60
N ASN A 46 -7.25 -22.13 -4.59
CA ASN A 46 -6.16 -22.97 -4.09
C ASN A 46 -6.57 -23.87 -2.91
N SER A 47 -7.82 -23.75 -2.42
CA SER A 47 -8.34 -24.43 -1.22
C SER A 47 -7.40 -24.36 0.00
N ASN A 48 -6.59 -23.30 0.11
CA ASN A 48 -5.57 -23.16 1.14
C ASN A 48 -5.31 -21.68 1.50
N PRO A 49 -6.17 -21.07 2.33
CA PRO A 49 -6.01 -19.68 2.77
C PRO A 49 -4.71 -19.45 3.55
N HIS A 50 -4.22 -20.46 4.27
CA HIS A 50 -3.01 -20.35 5.07
C HIS A 50 -1.74 -20.27 4.20
N ALA A 51 -1.67 -21.03 3.11
CA ALA A 51 -0.57 -20.94 2.15
C ALA A 51 -0.52 -19.56 1.49
N LEU A 52 -1.68 -19.00 1.11
CA LEU A 52 -1.77 -17.65 0.58
C LEU A 52 -1.34 -16.59 1.60
N ALA A 53 -1.82 -16.70 2.85
CA ALA A 53 -1.41 -15.81 3.93
C ALA A 53 0.11 -15.85 4.17
N LYS A 54 0.72 -17.04 4.16
CA LYS A 54 2.18 -17.21 4.28
C LYS A 54 2.94 -16.61 3.11
N ALA A 55 2.43 -16.73 1.88
CA ALA A 55 3.04 -16.11 0.71
C ALA A 55 3.00 -14.57 0.80
N LEU A 56 1.86 -13.99 1.18
CA LEU A 56 1.72 -12.55 1.41
C LEU A 56 2.66 -12.05 2.52
N TRP A 57 2.78 -12.80 3.61
CA TRP A 57 3.73 -12.48 4.68
C TRP A 57 5.18 -12.48 4.18
N LYS A 58 5.60 -13.51 3.42
CA LYS A 58 6.95 -13.58 2.86
C LYS A 58 7.24 -12.42 1.89
N LEU A 59 6.32 -12.13 0.98
CA LEU A 59 6.44 -11.00 0.05
C LEU A 59 6.56 -9.67 0.80
N HIS A 60 5.77 -9.50 1.87
CA HIS A 60 5.84 -8.29 2.69
C HIS A 60 7.18 -8.19 3.42
N SER A 61 7.62 -9.25 4.08
CA SER A 61 8.91 -9.28 4.76
C SER A 61 10.07 -8.97 3.82
N TYR A 62 10.05 -9.51 2.59
CA TYR A 62 11.06 -9.21 1.57
C TYR A 62 10.99 -7.75 1.07
N SER A 63 9.79 -7.20 0.88
CA SER A 63 9.63 -5.79 0.48
C SER A 63 10.23 -4.81 1.49
N LEU A 64 10.33 -5.20 2.77
CA LEU A 64 10.93 -4.39 3.82
C LEU A 64 12.47 -4.47 3.80
N THR A 65 13.05 -5.56 3.30
CA THR A 65 14.52 -5.70 3.18
C THR A 65 15.07 -4.99 1.95
N THR A 66 14.28 -4.90 0.89
CA THR A 66 14.66 -4.23 -0.36
C THR A 66 13.54 -3.30 -0.82
N PRO A 67 13.40 -2.11 -0.21
CA PRO A 67 12.36 -1.15 -0.57
C PRO A 67 12.51 -0.71 -2.02
N LEU A 68 11.40 -0.67 -2.75
CA LEU A 68 11.35 -0.18 -4.12
C LEU A 68 10.91 1.27 -4.14
N GLU A 69 11.70 2.13 -4.81
CA GLU A 69 11.29 3.50 -5.12
C GLU A 69 10.30 3.51 -6.29
N ALA A 70 9.02 3.26 -5.99
CA ALA A 70 7.94 3.31 -6.97
C ALA A 70 7.18 4.64 -6.88
N PRO A 71 6.75 5.23 -8.01
CA PRO A 71 5.82 6.35 -8.00
C PRO A 71 4.53 6.00 -7.23
N ILE A 72 3.99 6.96 -6.46
CA ILE A 72 2.72 6.80 -5.73
C ILE A 72 1.60 6.38 -6.69
N ALA A 73 1.60 6.95 -7.89
CA ALA A 73 0.63 6.68 -8.95
C ALA A 73 0.61 5.21 -9.39
N THR A 74 1.71 4.45 -9.26
CA THR A 74 1.76 3.04 -9.64
C THR A 74 1.64 2.10 -8.45
N SER A 75 1.62 2.60 -7.22
CA SER A 75 1.61 1.79 -5.99
C SER A 75 0.46 0.77 -5.93
N HIS A 76 -0.69 1.08 -6.54
CA HIS A 76 -1.86 0.21 -6.57
C HIS A 76 -1.70 -1.03 -7.45
N LEU A 77 -0.76 -1.03 -8.41
CA LEU A 77 -0.48 -2.15 -9.32
C LEU A 77 0.32 -3.29 -8.65
N TRP A 78 0.83 -3.08 -7.44
CA TRP A 78 1.69 -4.04 -6.75
C TRP A 78 0.91 -5.00 -5.85
N MET A 79 1.42 -6.21 -5.63
CA MET A 79 0.81 -7.15 -4.67
C MET A 79 1.03 -6.71 -3.21
N VAL A 80 2.18 -6.13 -2.93
CA VAL A 80 2.53 -5.50 -1.65
C VAL A 80 2.92 -4.06 -1.95
N SER A 81 2.34 -3.11 -1.19
CA SER A 81 2.62 -1.69 -1.31
C SER A 81 4.15 -1.42 -1.30
N PRO A 82 4.71 -0.83 -2.37
CA PRO A 82 6.12 -0.46 -2.43
C PRO A 82 6.44 0.76 -1.55
N LEU A 83 5.40 1.53 -1.16
CA LEU A 83 5.55 2.70 -0.30
C LEU A 83 5.97 2.28 1.11
N ALA A 84 7.14 2.75 1.55
CA ALA A 84 7.67 2.47 2.88
C ALA A 84 6.80 3.16 3.96
N ARG A 85 6.67 2.50 5.13
CA ARG A 85 5.91 3.05 6.27
C ARG A 85 6.49 4.37 6.82
N LYS A 86 7.76 4.69 6.50
CA LYS A 86 8.51 5.83 7.07
C LYS A 86 8.30 7.14 6.32
N ASP A 87 7.61 7.13 5.19
CA ASP A 87 7.44 8.33 4.37
C ASP A 87 6.15 9.09 4.69
N TRP A 88 6.15 10.39 4.41
CA TRP A 88 4.95 11.25 4.41
C TRP A 88 3.81 10.70 3.52
N THR A 89 4.13 9.71 2.69
CA THR A 89 3.22 9.04 1.77
C THR A 89 2.34 7.97 2.42
N SER A 90 2.51 7.68 3.71
CA SER A 90 1.70 6.69 4.46
C SER A 90 0.19 6.89 4.33
N LYS A 91 -0.27 8.14 4.14
CA LYS A 91 -1.68 8.53 3.93
C LYS A 91 -2.22 8.25 2.52
N PHE A 92 -1.34 7.97 1.56
CA PHE A 92 -1.69 7.57 0.18
C PHE A 92 -1.56 6.08 -0.04
N ARG A 93 -1.40 5.28 1.03
CA ARG A 93 -1.49 3.83 0.95
C ARG A 93 -2.94 3.43 0.69
N ILE A 94 -3.19 3.24 -0.60
CA ILE A 94 -4.44 2.79 -1.18
C ILE A 94 -4.76 1.33 -0.78
N GLN A 95 -3.73 0.50 -0.66
CA GLN A 95 -3.89 -0.93 -0.41
C GLN A 95 -4.13 -1.22 1.08
N PRO A 96 -5.03 -2.17 1.42
CA PRO A 96 -5.16 -2.64 2.79
C PRO A 96 -3.81 -3.21 3.26
N SER A 97 -3.52 -3.02 4.55
CA SER A 97 -2.28 -3.50 5.12
C SER A 97 -2.20 -5.04 5.10
N ILE A 98 -0.97 -5.57 4.99
CA ILE A 98 -0.76 -7.02 4.90
C ILE A 98 -1.27 -7.75 6.14
N ASP A 99 -1.14 -7.16 7.32
CA ASP A 99 -1.73 -7.70 8.56
C ASP A 99 -3.26 -7.82 8.47
N ARG A 100 -3.95 -6.86 7.86
CA ARG A 100 -5.40 -6.93 7.65
C ARG A 100 -5.78 -8.01 6.64
N ARG A 101 -5.03 -8.14 5.54
CA ARG A 101 -5.25 -9.19 4.52
C ARG A 101 -5.03 -10.58 5.09
N ILE A 102 -3.96 -10.78 5.87
CA ILE A 102 -3.68 -12.05 6.55
C ILE A 102 -4.79 -12.36 7.58
N LYS A 103 -5.17 -11.41 8.42
CA LYS A 103 -6.30 -11.59 9.36
C LYS A 103 -7.60 -11.94 8.64
N ASN A 104 -7.87 -11.38 7.46
CA ASN A 104 -9.04 -11.72 6.67
C ASN A 104 -8.99 -13.16 6.12
N LEU A 105 -7.80 -13.66 5.76
CA LEU A 105 -7.60 -15.01 5.24
C LEU A 105 -7.68 -16.10 6.31
N VAL A 106 -7.06 -15.88 7.48
CA VAL A 106 -6.87 -16.92 8.50
C VAL A 106 -7.37 -16.57 9.90
N GLY A 107 -7.92 -15.36 10.10
CA GLY A 107 -8.50 -14.91 11.37
C GLY A 107 -7.52 -14.29 12.37
N TYR A 108 -6.21 -14.45 12.20
CA TYR A 108 -5.20 -13.94 13.13
C TYR A 108 -3.92 -13.45 12.43
N TYR A 109 -3.14 -12.63 13.13
CA TYR A 109 -1.80 -12.17 12.74
C TYR A 109 -1.09 -11.69 14.02
N PRO A 110 0.22 -12.00 14.25
CA PRO A 110 1.15 -12.65 13.32
C PRO A 110 0.85 -14.13 13.07
N ILE A 111 1.33 -14.64 11.93
CA ILE A 111 1.24 -16.05 11.51
C ILE A 111 2.62 -16.70 11.52
#